data_AF-A0A4R1PSB1-F1
#
_entry.id   AF-A0A4R1PSB1-F1
#
_cell.length_a   1.000
_cell.length_b   1.000
_cell.length_c   1.000
_cell.angle_alpha   90.00
_cell.angle_beta   90.00
_cell.angle_gamma   90.00
#
_symmetry.space_group_name_H-M   'P 1'
#
loop_
_entity.id
_entity.type
_entity.pdbx_description
1 polymer ?
#
loop_
_entity_poly.entity_id
_entity_poly.type
_entity_poly.pdbx_seq_one_letter_code
_entity_poly.pdbx_strand_id
1 'polypeptide(L)'
;MLSASTCTWKRRHGMFRAPLQVGLSGAHAGAWAPSKSYRIDYRKADSGYYRALHISYPNAADTEAARKKGLSAGGATMIHGQRNGFGWIGKLHRLADWTLGCIAVTDRDMAELWRAVPDGTPIELKP
;
A
#
# COMPACT_ATOMS: atom_id res chain seq x y z
N MET A 1 -3.87 13.90 25.12
CA MET A 1 -4.91 12.90 24.75
C MET A 1 -4.44 12.17 23.51
N LEU A 2 -4.28 10.85 23.61
CA LEU A 2 -3.51 10.02 22.69
C LEU A 2 -4.18 9.93 21.31
N SER A 3 -3.56 10.55 20.30
CA SER A 3 -3.93 10.41 18.89
C SER A 3 -3.52 9.03 18.38
N ALA A 4 -4.44 8.08 18.46
CA ALA A 4 -4.33 6.85 17.71
C ALA A 4 -4.60 7.19 16.24
N SER A 5 -3.53 7.41 15.46
CA SER A 5 -3.59 7.57 14.01
C SER A 5 -4.27 6.34 13.37
N THR A 6 -5.59 6.43 13.25
CA THR A 6 -6.38 5.72 12.26
C THR A 6 -5.71 5.92 10.92
N CYS A 7 -5.46 4.81 10.20
CA CYS A 7 -5.12 4.82 8.79
C CYS A 7 -6.33 5.41 8.05
N THR A 8 -6.46 6.73 8.07
CA THR A 8 -7.61 7.45 7.51
C THR A 8 -7.36 7.55 6.02
N TRP A 9 -7.75 6.50 5.30
CA TRP A 9 -8.02 6.59 3.88
C TRP A 9 -9.10 7.64 3.66
N LYS A 10 -8.68 8.90 3.52
CA LYS A 10 -9.60 10.03 3.38
C LYS A 10 -9.94 10.17 1.91
N ARG A 11 -11.15 9.78 1.53
CA ARG A 11 -11.71 10.05 0.20
C ARG A 11 -11.85 11.56 0.03
N ARG A 12 -11.05 12.18 -0.84
CA ARG A 12 -11.22 13.58 -1.27
C ARG A 12 -11.28 13.62 -2.79
N HIS A 13 -12.34 14.21 -3.35
CA HIS A 13 -12.56 14.34 -4.80
C HIS A 13 -12.41 13.01 -5.57
N GLY A 14 -12.94 11.92 -5.02
CA GLY A 14 -12.85 10.59 -5.64
C GLY A 14 -11.48 9.90 -5.54
N MET A 15 -10.49 10.56 -4.92
CA MET A 15 -9.14 10.02 -4.75
C MET A 15 -8.91 9.52 -3.32
N PHE A 16 -8.29 8.36 -3.23
CA PHE A 16 -7.96 7.69 -1.97
C PHE A 16 -6.48 7.89 -1.65
N ARG A 17 -6.18 8.38 -0.44
CA ARG A 17 -4.82 8.67 0.01
C ARG A 17 -4.38 7.63 1.03
N ALA A 18 -3.28 6.94 0.74
CA ALA A 18 -2.65 6.02 1.67
C ALA A 18 -1.34 6.63 2.18
N PRO A 19 -1.04 6.58 3.49
CA PRO A 19 0.35 6.67 3.91
C PRO A 19 1.08 5.43 3.39
N LEU A 20 2.20 5.61 2.68
CA LEU A 20 3.07 4.49 2.36
C LEU A 20 3.66 3.99 3.69
N GLN A 21 3.31 2.78 4.11
CA GLN A 21 4.08 2.09 5.15
C GLN A 21 5.38 1.68 4.44
N VAL A 22 6.43 2.50 4.58
CA VAL A 22 7.61 2.47 3.72
C VAL A 22 8.41 1.19 3.95
N GLY A 23 8.21 0.21 3.07
CA GLY A 23 9.10 -0.94 2.85
C GLY A 23 9.67 -0.97 1.43
N LEU A 24 9.83 0.20 0.78
CA LEU A 24 10.54 0.28 -0.50
C LEU A 24 12.03 0.15 -0.22
N SER A 25 12.52 -1.07 -0.34
CA SER A 25 13.94 -1.40 -0.41
C SER A 25 14.62 -0.53 -1.47
N GLY A 26 15.48 0.39 -1.00
CA GLY A 26 16.54 0.96 -1.82
C GLY A 26 16.29 2.31 -2.46
N ALA A 27 15.73 3.29 -1.74
CA ALA A 27 16.19 4.69 -1.79
C ALA A 27 15.42 5.49 -0.74
N HIS A 28 16.13 6.05 0.24
CA HIS A 28 15.60 7.11 1.09
C HIS A 28 15.35 8.37 0.24
N ALA A 29 14.26 8.40 -0.52
CA ALA A 29 13.73 9.64 -1.02
C ALA A 29 12.85 10.19 0.11
N GLY A 30 13.43 11.04 0.94
CA GLY A 30 12.72 11.77 1.98
C GLY A 30 11.59 12.63 1.40
N ALA A 31 11.00 13.47 2.25
CA ALA A 31 9.81 14.31 2.05
C ALA A 31 9.73 15.22 0.78
N TRP A 32 10.65 15.07 -0.18
CA TRP A 32 10.76 15.83 -1.43
C TRP A 32 10.43 15.01 -2.69
N ALA A 33 10.18 13.70 -2.58
CA ALA A 33 9.69 12.95 -3.74
C ALA A 33 8.26 13.39 -4.09
N PRO A 34 7.97 13.80 -5.34
CA PRO A 34 6.62 14.19 -5.72
C PRO A 34 5.66 13.03 -5.51
N SER A 35 4.51 13.29 -4.89
CA SER A 35 3.45 12.29 -4.74
C SER A 35 3.08 11.74 -6.11
N LYS A 36 3.00 10.41 -6.25
CA LYS A 36 2.70 9.75 -7.52
C LYS A 36 1.29 9.17 -7.51
N SER A 37 0.61 9.29 -8.65
CA SER A 37 -0.76 8.81 -8.82
C SER A 37 -0.78 7.45 -9.49
N TYR A 38 -1.52 6.51 -8.90
CA TYR A 38 -1.71 5.15 -9.39
C TYR A 38 -3.18 4.78 -9.30
N ARG A 39 -3.53 3.53 -9.60
CA ARG A 39 -4.88 2.99 -9.43
C ARG A 39 -4.83 1.65 -8.74
N ILE A 40 -5.94 1.28 -8.09
CA ILE A 40 -6.20 -0.12 -7.77
C ILE A 40 -6.65 -0.79 -9.07
N ASP A 41 -5.86 -1.69 -9.64
CA ASP A 41 -6.14 -2.29 -10.94
C ASP A 41 -6.80 -3.68 -10.82
N TYR A 42 -6.48 -4.45 -9.78
CA TYR A 42 -7.16 -5.72 -9.47
C TYR A 42 -7.21 -6.03 -7.98
N ARG A 43 -8.15 -6.92 -7.63
CA ARG A 43 -8.39 -7.41 -6.27
C ARG A 43 -8.24 -8.92 -6.20
N LYS A 44 -7.65 -9.43 -5.11
CA LYS A 44 -7.39 -10.84 -4.88
C LYS A 44 -7.98 -11.28 -3.54
N ALA A 45 -8.98 -12.17 -3.60
CA ALA A 45 -9.65 -12.70 -2.41
C ALA A 45 -9.00 -14.00 -1.91
N ASP A 46 -8.38 -14.74 -2.82
CA ASP A 46 -7.73 -16.03 -2.64
C ASP A 46 -6.21 -15.85 -2.49
N SER A 47 -5.77 -15.38 -1.33
CA SER A 47 -4.34 -15.19 -1.06
C SER A 47 -3.93 -15.85 0.26
N GLY A 48 -2.61 -15.95 0.50
CA GLY A 48 -2.08 -16.32 1.83
C GLY A 48 -2.40 -15.29 2.93
N TYR A 49 -3.11 -14.22 2.58
CA TYR A 49 -3.56 -13.12 3.43
C TYR A 49 -5.09 -12.97 3.36
N TYR A 50 -5.66 -12.28 4.34
CA TYR A 50 -7.12 -12.15 4.50
C TYR A 50 -7.83 -11.53 3.28
N ARG A 51 -7.14 -10.72 2.48
CA ARG A 51 -7.47 -10.16 1.15
C ARG A 51 -6.30 -9.30 0.66
N ALA A 52 -6.24 -9.01 -0.63
CA ALA A 52 -5.26 -8.09 -1.18
C ALA A 52 -5.80 -7.24 -2.35
N LEU A 53 -5.38 -5.99 -2.45
CA LEU A 53 -5.63 -5.06 -3.57
C LEU A 53 -4.30 -4.72 -4.21
N HIS A 54 -4.20 -4.85 -5.53
CA HIS A 54 -3.00 -4.47 -6.25
C HIS A 54 -3.02 -2.99 -6.60
N ILE A 55 -1.87 -2.36 -6.48
CA ILE A 55 -1.61 -0.99 -6.92
C ILE A 55 -0.89 -1.09 -8.26
N SER A 56 -1.28 -0.29 -9.24
CA SER A 56 -0.67 -0.21 -10.58
C SER A 56 0.77 0.35 -10.60
N TYR A 57 1.52 0.18 -9.51
CA TYR A 57 2.94 0.47 -9.36
C TYR A 57 3.75 -0.84 -9.44
N PRO A 58 4.93 -0.83 -10.06
CA PRO A 58 5.50 0.27 -10.85
C PRO A 58 4.87 0.37 -12.24
N ASN A 59 4.73 1.60 -12.77
CA ASN A 59 4.41 1.80 -14.18
C ASN A 59 5.69 1.88 -15.05
N ALA A 60 5.54 1.96 -16.37
CA ALA A 60 6.67 2.00 -17.30
C ALA A 60 7.66 3.15 -17.01
N ALA A 61 7.17 4.32 -16.58
CA ALA A 61 8.02 5.45 -16.22
C ALA A 61 8.80 5.21 -14.92
N ASP A 62 8.19 4.52 -13.94
CA ASP A 62 8.87 4.11 -12.70
C ASP A 62 9.96 3.08 -12.98
N THR A 63 9.64 2.07 -13.80
CA THR A 63 10.58 1.04 -14.23
C THR A 63 11.77 1.65 -14.97
N GLU A 64 11.52 2.55 -15.92
CA GLU A 64 12.57 3.22 -16.67
C GLU A 64 13.42 4.15 -15.79
N ALA A 65 12.80 4.87 -14.86
CA ALA A 65 13.51 5.74 -13.92
C ALA A 65 14.42 4.95 -12.97
N ALA A 66 13.96 3.79 -12.49
CA ALA A 66 14.78 2.90 -11.68
C ALA A 66 15.93 2.29 -12.50
N ARG A 67 15.65 1.82 -13.72
CA ARG A 67 16.64 1.27 -14.64
C ARG A 67 17.77 2.24 -14.94
N LYS A 68 17.45 3.51 -15.21
CA LYS A 68 18.44 4.60 -15.44
C LYS A 68 19.36 4.84 -14.24
N LYS A 69 18.94 4.47 -13.04
CA LYS A 69 19.71 4.60 -11.80
C LYS A 69 20.41 3.31 -11.40
N GLY A 70 20.32 2.24 -12.20
CA GLY A 70 20.83 0.91 -11.84
C GLY A 70 20.05 0.27 -10.68
N LEU A 71 18.84 0.74 -10.40
CA LEU A 71 17.96 0.22 -9.34
C LEU A 71 16.82 -0.59 -9.95
N SER A 72 16.23 -1.49 -9.14
CA SER A 72 14.94 -2.10 -9.47
C SER A 72 13.80 -1.20 -8.99
N ALA A 73 12.73 -1.04 -9.78
CA ALA A 73 11.54 -0.33 -9.32
C ALA A 73 10.76 -1.11 -8.24
N GLY A 74 11.17 -2.34 -7.95
CA GLY A 74 10.46 -3.27 -7.07
C GLY A 74 9.47 -4.14 -7.84
N GLY A 75 8.71 -4.95 -7.09
CA GLY A 75 7.62 -5.76 -7.61
C GLY A 75 6.24 -5.14 -7.37
N ALA A 76 5.21 -5.81 -7.87
CA ALA A 76 3.80 -5.52 -7.65
C ALA A 76 3.49 -5.10 -6.19
N THR A 77 3.10 -3.85 -5.96
CA THR A 77 2.73 -3.36 -4.63
C THR A 77 1.29 -3.76 -4.32
N MET A 78 1.10 -4.57 -3.27
CA MET A 78 -0.22 -4.96 -2.79
C MET A 78 -0.55 -4.25 -1.47
N ILE A 79 -1.80 -3.81 -1.30
CA ILE A 79 -2.37 -3.54 0.02
C ILE A 79 -3.05 -4.83 0.48
N HIS A 80 -2.62 -5.40 1.59
CA HIS A 80 -3.19 -6.66 2.08
C HIS A 80 -3.52 -6.62 3.56
N GLY A 81 -4.45 -7.50 3.94
CA GLY A 81 -4.72 -7.80 5.34
C GLY A 81 -3.58 -8.58 5.99
N GLN A 82 -3.82 -9.10 7.19
CA GLN A 82 -2.87 -9.94 7.89
C GLN A 82 -2.72 -11.30 7.19
N ARG A 83 -1.58 -11.96 7.43
CA ARG A 83 -1.37 -13.35 6.99
C ARG A 83 -2.45 -14.24 7.60
N ASN A 84 -2.99 -15.16 6.82
CA ASN A 84 -4.07 -16.04 7.29
C ASN A 84 -3.64 -16.77 8.58
N GLY A 85 -4.53 -16.78 9.58
CA GLY A 85 -4.25 -17.32 10.93
C GLY A 85 -3.61 -16.32 11.90
N PHE A 86 -3.19 -15.13 11.45
CA PHE A 86 -2.54 -14.09 12.28
C PHE A 86 -3.35 -12.80 12.41
N GLY A 87 -4.64 -12.81 12.05
CA GLY A 87 -5.52 -11.64 12.16
C GLY A 87 -5.65 -11.09 13.58
N TRP A 88 -5.49 -11.95 14.59
CA TRP A 88 -5.55 -11.60 16.02
C TRP A 88 -4.44 -10.64 16.48
N ILE A 89 -3.30 -10.60 15.76
CA ILE A 89 -2.20 -9.67 16.04
C ILE A 89 -2.66 -8.22 15.84
N GLY A 90 -3.67 -7.98 15.00
CA GLY A 90 -4.29 -6.68 14.84
C GLY A 90 -3.24 -5.60 14.55
N LYS A 91 -3.25 -4.49 15.29
CA LYS A 91 -2.32 -3.35 15.08
C LYS A 91 -0.86 -3.66 15.41
N LEU A 92 -0.56 -4.75 16.13
CA LEU A 92 0.81 -5.09 16.51
C LEU A 92 1.68 -5.47 15.29
N HIS A 93 1.06 -5.77 14.13
CA HIS A 93 1.79 -6.01 12.88
C HIS A 93 2.62 -4.81 12.40
N ARG A 94 2.31 -3.60 12.89
CA ARG A 94 3.00 -2.37 12.53
C ARG A 94 4.32 -2.20 13.28
N LEU A 95 4.62 -3.07 14.24
CA LEU A 95 5.83 -2.98 15.08
C LEU A 95 7.10 -3.46 14.37
N ALA A 96 6.96 -4.16 13.24
CA ALA A 96 8.07 -4.57 12.40
C ALA A 96 7.68 -4.42 10.93
N ASP A 97 8.59 -3.95 10.09
CA ASP A 97 8.40 -4.02 8.65
C ASP A 97 8.70 -5.45 8.18
N TRP A 98 7.64 -6.20 7.93
CA TRP A 98 7.69 -7.56 7.43
C TRP A 98 7.29 -7.65 5.96
N THR A 99 6.95 -6.52 5.36
CA THR A 99 6.46 -6.43 4.00
C THR A 99 7.63 -6.12 3.08
N LEU A 100 7.92 -6.99 2.13
CA LEU A 100 8.93 -6.77 1.09
C LEU A 100 8.45 -5.72 0.05
N GLY A 101 7.96 -4.56 0.50
CA GLY A 101 7.40 -3.48 -0.32
C GLY A 101 5.88 -3.49 -0.50
N CYS A 102 5.15 -4.34 0.23
CA CYS A 102 3.69 -4.31 0.30
C CYS A 102 3.19 -3.42 1.44
N ILE A 103 1.90 -3.07 1.43
CA ILE A 103 1.26 -2.27 2.48
C ILE A 103 0.37 -3.20 3.31
N ALA A 104 0.83 -3.59 4.49
CA ALA A 104 0.02 -4.36 5.43
C ALA A 104 -0.96 -3.46 6.20
N VAL A 105 -2.21 -3.91 6.31
CA VAL A 105 -3.23 -3.30 7.17
C VAL A 105 -3.90 -4.38 8.01
N THR A 106 -4.66 -3.97 9.05
CA THR A 106 -5.42 -4.94 9.83
C THR A 106 -6.53 -5.56 8.99
N ASP A 107 -6.97 -6.79 9.30
CA ASP A 107 -8.07 -7.45 8.57
C ASP A 107 -9.36 -6.62 8.59
N ARG A 108 -9.60 -5.90 9.70
CA ARG A 108 -10.71 -4.96 9.83
C ARG A 108 -10.60 -3.81 8.82
N ASP A 109 -9.44 -3.16 8.78
CA ASP A 109 -9.17 -2.07 7.83
C ASP A 109 -9.25 -2.59 6.38
N MET A 110 -8.73 -3.80 6.13
CA MET A 110 -8.79 -4.44 4.82
C MET A 110 -10.23 -4.74 4.40
N ALA A 111 -11.09 -5.21 5.31
CA ALA A 111 -12.50 -5.46 5.02
C ALA A 111 -13.25 -4.16 4.64
N GLU A 112 -12.89 -3.04 5.27
CA GLU A 112 -13.45 -1.73 4.93
C GLU A 112 -12.97 -1.27 3.55
N LEU A 113 -11.66 -1.32 3.29
CA LEU A 113 -11.08 -0.98 1.99
C LEU A 113 -11.67 -1.82 0.87
N TRP A 114 -11.81 -3.13 1.08
CA TRP A 114 -12.36 -4.06 0.10
C TRP A 114 -13.77 -3.66 -0.38
N ARG A 115 -14.59 -3.12 0.54
CA ARG A 115 -15.95 -2.66 0.22
C ARG A 115 -15.96 -1.23 -0.34
N ALA A 116 -15.09 -0.36 0.16
CA ALA A 116 -15.13 1.06 -0.13
C ALA A 116 -14.35 1.49 -1.39
N VAL A 117 -13.39 0.67 -1.81
CA VAL A 117 -12.45 0.98 -2.91
C VAL A 117 -12.73 0.01 -4.07
N PRO A 118 -13.49 0.44 -5.10
CA PRO A 118 -13.68 -0.36 -6.33
C PRO A 118 -12.40 -0.42 -7.18
N ASP A 119 -12.33 -1.37 -8.11
CA ASP A 119 -11.22 -1.41 -9.07
C ASP A 119 -11.31 -0.19 -10.00
N GLY A 120 -10.14 0.25 -10.46
CA GLY A 120 -9.96 1.53 -11.13
C GLY A 120 -9.90 2.73 -10.18
N THR A 121 -10.00 2.58 -8.87
CA THR A 121 -9.92 3.73 -7.94
C THR A 121 -8.57 4.43 -8.02
N PRO A 122 -8.51 5.76 -8.28
CA PRO A 122 -7.28 6.54 -8.21
C PRO A 122 -6.74 6.61 -6.78
N ILE A 123 -5.44 6.36 -6.65
CA ILE A 123 -4.72 6.45 -5.39
C ILE A 123 -3.49 7.34 -5.53
N GLU A 124 -3.13 8.00 -4.45
CA GLU A 124 -1.94 8.84 -4.36
C GLU A 124 -0.99 8.21 -3.34
N LEU A 125 0.18 7.76 -3.80
CA LEU A 125 1.26 7.30 -2.92
C LEU A 125 2.11 8.50 -2.52
N LYS A 126 2.23 8.69 -1.21
CA LYS A 126 2.98 9.79 -0.59
C LYS A 126 4.23 9.24 0.11
N PRO A 127 5.36 9.97 0.06
CA PRO A 127 6.53 9.67 0.90
C PRO A 127 6.19 9.75 2.39
#